data_AF-A0A8B3CMM1-F1
#
_entry.id   AF-A0A8B3CMM1-F1
#
_cell.length_a   1.000
_cell.length_b   1.000
_cell.length_c   1.000
_cell.angle_alpha   90.00
_cell.angle_beta   90.00
_cell.angle_gamma   90.00
#
_symmetry.space_group_name_H-M   'P 1'
#
loop_
_entity.id
_entity.type
_entity.pdbx_description
1 polymer ?
#
loop_
_entity_poly.entity_id
_entity_poly.type
_entity_poly.pdbx_seq_one_letter_code
_entity_poly.pdbx_strand_id
1 'polypeptide(L)' 'MTSDHKLFNCDEEYEVDYVASLYPANRERVKAFLKDSCRSNKIHHSTHAQVYDLIKRELGLIKS' A
#
# COMPACT_ATOMS: atom_id res chain seq x y z
N MET A 1 -4.43 -18.28 -4.03
CA MET A 1 -4.52 -17.67 -2.69
C MET A 1 -3.14 -17.72 -2.04
N THR A 2 -2.26 -16.73 -2.24
CA THR A 2 -0.96 -16.56 -1.49
C THR A 2 -0.16 -15.30 -1.91
N SER A 3 -0.80 -14.19 -2.31
CA SER A 3 -0.03 -12.98 -2.69
C SER A 3 0.19 -12.00 -1.54
N ASP A 4 -0.61 -12.06 -0.46
CA ASP A 4 -0.53 -11.12 0.66
C ASP A 4 0.74 -11.25 1.52
N HIS A 5 1.47 -12.36 1.37
CA HIS A 5 2.73 -12.64 2.06
C HIS A 5 3.95 -12.18 1.26
N LYS A 6 3.76 -11.74 0.00
CA LYS A 6 4.84 -11.18 -0.80
C LYS A 6 5.16 -9.78 -0.28
N LEU A 7 6.45 -9.48 -0.25
CA LEU A 7 6.94 -8.14 0.06
C LEU A 7 6.33 -7.15 -0.93
N PHE A 8 5.91 -6.01 -0.39
CA PHE A 8 5.47 -4.88 -1.18
C PHE A 8 6.68 -4.22 -1.82
N ASN A 9 6.68 -4.15 -3.14
CA ASN A 9 7.73 -3.60 -3.96
C ASN A 9 7.45 -2.12 -4.22
N CYS A 10 8.25 -1.28 -3.57
CA CYS A 10 8.21 0.17 -3.73
C CYS A 10 8.70 0.67 -5.10
N ASP A 11 9.51 -0.13 -5.80
CA ASP A 11 10.10 0.24 -7.09
C ASP A 11 9.18 -0.10 -8.28
N GLU A 12 8.16 -0.93 -8.07
CA GLU A 12 7.17 -1.27 -9.09
C GLU A 12 5.92 -0.40 -8.97
N GLU A 13 5.79 0.57 -9.87
CA GLU A 13 4.63 1.48 -9.90
C GLU A 13 3.30 0.71 -10.07
N TYR A 14 3.31 -0.43 -10.77
CA TYR A 14 2.14 -1.29 -10.89
C TYR A 14 1.63 -1.78 -9.53
N GLU A 15 2.51 -2.05 -8.57
CA GLU A 15 2.13 -2.57 -7.26
C GLU A 15 1.50 -1.46 -6.39
N VAL A 16 2.04 -0.25 -6.47
CA VAL A 16 1.44 0.94 -5.86
C VAL A 16 0.05 1.21 -6.45
N ASP A 17 -0.10 1.15 -7.77
CA ASP A 17 -1.40 1.33 -8.42
C ASP A 17 -2.38 0.20 -8.10
N TYR A 18 -1.91 -1.06 -8.00
CA TYR A 18 -2.71 -2.19 -7.58
C TYR A 18 -3.27 -1.99 -6.18
N VAL A 19 -2.41 -1.69 -5.19
CA VAL A 19 -2.87 -1.43 -3.82
C VAL A 19 -3.80 -0.23 -3.76
N ALA A 20 -3.49 0.85 -4.46
CA ALA A 20 -4.35 2.04 -4.50
C ALA A 20 -5.72 1.74 -5.14
N SER A 21 -5.79 0.84 -6.14
CA SER A 21 -7.05 0.45 -6.80
C SER A 21 -8.04 -0.25 -5.86
N LEU A 22 -7.55 -0.88 -4.78
CA LEU A 22 -8.38 -1.47 -3.73
C LEU A 22 -9.14 -0.43 -2.89
N TYR A 23 -8.80 0.86 -3.04
CA TYR A 23 -9.42 1.97 -2.33
C TYR A 23 -10.00 2.98 -3.35
N PRO A 24 -11.04 2.62 -4.12
CA PRO A 24 -11.49 3.43 -5.27
C PRO A 24 -11.87 4.87 -4.88
N ALA A 25 -12.50 5.07 -3.73
CA ALA A 25 -12.86 6.41 -3.23
C ALA A 25 -11.66 7.25 -2.74
N ASN A 26 -10.52 6.62 -2.47
CA ASN A 26 -9.32 7.26 -1.90
C ASN A 26 -8.05 6.91 -2.68
N ARG A 27 -8.18 6.52 -3.95
CA ARG A 27 -7.08 5.94 -4.75
C ARG A 27 -5.86 6.86 -4.77
N GLU A 28 -6.05 8.13 -5.12
CA GLU A 28 -4.97 9.12 -5.19
C GLU A 28 -4.30 9.35 -3.82
N ARG A 29 -5.10 9.36 -2.75
CA ARG A 29 -4.60 9.54 -1.38
C ARG A 29 -3.76 8.35 -0.93
N VAL A 30 -4.21 7.12 -1.22
CA VAL A 30 -3.45 5.90 -0.92
C VAL A 30 -2.18 5.84 -1.77
N LYS A 31 -2.27 6.17 -3.07
CA LYS A 31 -1.11 6.21 -3.98
C LYS A 31 -0.03 7.18 -3.47
N ALA A 32 -0.41 8.40 -3.08
CA ALA A 32 0.50 9.37 -2.51
C ALA A 32 1.14 8.87 -1.19
N PHE A 33 0.32 8.30 -0.30
CA PHE A 33 0.78 7.74 0.97
C PHE A 33 1.79 6.60 0.79
N LEU A 34 1.55 5.69 -0.16
CA LEU A 34 2.46 4.59 -0.48
C LEU A 34 3.79 5.11 -1.02
N LYS A 35 3.75 6.06 -1.98
CA LYS A 35 4.98 6.65 -2.54
C LYS A 35 5.81 7.37 -1.46
N ASP A 36 5.16 8.09 -0.54
CA ASP A 36 5.84 8.76 0.57
C ASP A 36 6.42 7.76 1.59
N SER A 37 5.64 6.74 1.95
CA SER A 37 6.07 5.67 2.85
C SER A 37 7.23 4.85 2.29
N CYS A 38 7.27 4.65 0.97
CA CYS A 38 8.38 4.04 0.26
C CYS A 38 9.64 4.91 0.33
N ARG A 39 9.54 6.20 0.02
CA ARG A 39 10.67 7.16 0.10
C ARG A 39 11.24 7.28 1.50
N SER A 40 10.39 7.18 2.53
CA SER A 40 10.78 7.22 3.93
C SER A 40 11.28 5.87 4.47
N ASN A 41 11.41 4.83 3.62
CA ASN A 41 11.73 3.45 3.99
C ASN A 41 10.79 2.81 5.03
N LYS A 42 9.61 3.40 5.27
CA LYS A 42 8.63 2.92 6.26
C LYS A 42 8.05 1.56 5.88
N ILE A 43 7.93 1.28 4.58
CA ILE A 43 7.35 0.03 4.04
C ILE A 43 8.30 -0.79 3.17
N HIS A 44 9.60 -0.46 3.15
CA HIS A 44 10.60 -1.08 2.26
C HIS A 44 10.70 -2.62 2.37
N HIS A 45 10.46 -3.19 3.57
CA HIS A 45 10.38 -4.64 3.79
C HIS A 45 9.02 -5.07 4.34
N SER A 46 7.97 -4.31 4.06
CA SER A 46 6.62 -4.66 4.50
C SER A 46 5.97 -5.63 3.53
N THR A 47 5.19 -6.58 4.03
CA THR A 47 4.28 -7.37 3.19
C THR A 47 3.07 -6.56 2.78
N HIS A 48 2.33 -7.01 1.76
CA HIS A 48 1.05 -6.42 1.39
C HIS A 48 0.09 -6.32 2.58
N ALA A 49 0.03 -7.36 3.41
CA ALA A 49 -0.78 -7.36 4.63
C ALA A 49 -0.38 -6.21 5.59
N GLN A 50 0.92 -6.01 5.81
CA GLN A 50 1.43 -4.92 6.65
C GLN A 50 1.13 -3.55 6.05
N VAL A 51 1.22 -3.40 4.72
CA VAL A 51 0.85 -2.18 4.01
C VAL A 51 -0.65 -1.87 4.18
N TYR A 52 -1.52 -2.87 4.07
CA TYR A 52 -2.96 -2.69 4.31
C TYR A 52 -3.25 -2.30 5.76
N ASP A 53 -2.60 -2.96 6.72
CA ASP A 53 -2.72 -2.62 8.14
C ASP A 53 -2.26 -1.17 8.40
N LEU A 54 -1.18 -0.74 7.76
CA LEU A 54 -0.67 0.61 7.87
C LEU A 54 -1.63 1.64 7.27
N ILE A 55 -2.17 1.38 6.07
CA ILE A 55 -3.19 2.23 5.45
C ILE A 55 -4.41 2.36 6.37
N LYS A 56 -4.85 1.26 6.98
CA LYS A 56 -5.95 1.27 7.93
C LYS A 56 -5.64 2.10 9.18
N ARG A 57 -4.45 1.98 9.75
CA ARG A 57 -4.03 2.70 10.96
C ARG A 57 -3.83 4.20 10.72
N GLU A 58 -3.18 4.57 9.62
CA GLU A 58 -2.76 5.96 9.34
C GLU A 58 -3.83 6.76 8.59
N LEU A 59 -4.54 6.11 7.66
CA LEU A 59 -5.56 6.77 6.83
C LEU A 59 -6.99 6.45 7.27
N GLY A 60 -7.19 5.46 8.15
CA GLY A 60 -8.53 5.03 8.56
C GLY A 60 -9.30 4.31 7.46
N LEU A 61 -8.61 3.82 6.42
CA LEU A 61 -9.24 3.24 5.22
C LEU A 61 -9.27 1.72 5.28
N ILE A 62 -10.35 1.13 4.79
CA ILE A 62 -10.51 -0.32 4.65
C ILE A 62 -10.59 -0.61 3.15
N LYS A 63 -9.83 -1.60 2.68
CA LYS A 63 -9.88 -2.05 1.29
C LYS A 63 -11.28 -2.53 0.93
N SER A 64 -11.73 -2.22 -0.27
CA SER A 64 -13.06 -2.56 -0.78
C SER A 64 -13.14 -3.98 -1.32
#